data_AF-A0A2V2N8G8-F1
#
_entry.id   AF-A0A2V2N8G8-F1
#
_cell.length_a   1.000
_cell.length_b   1.000
_cell.length_c   1.000
_cell.angle_alpha   90.00
_cell.angle_beta   90.00
_cell.angle_gamma   90.00
#
_symmetry.space_group_name_H-M   'P 1'
#
loop_
_entity.id
_entity.type
_entity.pdbx_description
1 polymer ?
#
loop_
_entity_poly.entity_id
_entity_poly.type
_entity_poly.pdbx_seq_one_letter_code
_entity_poly.pdbx_strand_id
1 'polypeptide(L)'
;MKSRDLYHALISSDSEHNPHRLEAFFDAVYAIALTILVLGISLPEHSQSLTIFQIFNLMIPQLYHFALAFFILAAFWIAHHRFFIFIKKVNPMFIRITFVTLFITCLLPFTSTLAGDYHTDPTSVVFFYSNLLILGLLFLVQWLYAKKAGLTIHVPDDMSRYIIVKLLFVPIIAGIAIIVAFYSTVLSSLCFLLIVLKNIFMLPFLPKETEITGNSPEDISEDEISIRLEKDPGLSQLLTEVSHEMDLTREDLLLKILQRWKDETEVNVGEKGKLCQL
;
A
#
# COMPACT_ATOMS: atom_id res chain seq x y z
N MET A 1 40.80 11.66 12.32
CA MET A 1 39.52 11.34 11.66
C MET A 1 38.85 12.66 11.28
N LYS A 2 38.59 12.95 9.99
CA LYS A 2 37.98 14.24 9.59
C LYS A 2 36.52 14.29 10.08
N SER A 3 36.04 15.45 10.52
CA SER A 3 34.67 15.68 10.99
C SER A 3 33.60 15.15 10.02
N ARG A 4 33.87 15.18 8.72
CA ARG A 4 33.00 14.65 7.66
C ARG A 4 32.90 13.11 7.68
N ASP A 5 34.01 12.42 7.96
CA ASP A 5 34.04 10.96 8.09
C ASP A 5 33.36 10.52 9.39
N LEU A 6 33.48 11.34 10.45
CA LEU A 6 32.75 11.14 11.71
C LEU A 6 31.24 11.30 11.53
N TYR A 7 30.82 12.31 10.77
CA TYR A 7 29.41 12.57 10.43
C TYR A 7 28.82 11.43 9.58
N HIS A 8 29.57 10.94 8.59
CA HIS A 8 29.15 9.79 7.80
C HIS A 8 29.13 8.49 8.62
N ALA A 9 30.08 8.29 9.55
CA ALA A 9 30.12 7.13 10.43
C ALA A 9 28.95 7.12 11.43
N LEU A 10 28.68 8.27 12.09
CA LEU A 10 27.57 8.44 13.04
C LEU A 10 26.21 8.27 12.36
N ILE A 11 26.03 8.85 11.16
CA ILE A 11 24.81 8.62 10.38
C ILE A 11 24.75 7.17 9.94
N SER A 12 25.84 6.54 9.49
CA SER A 12 25.79 5.15 9.05
C SER A 12 25.40 4.17 10.17
N SER A 13 25.84 4.41 11.41
CA SER A 13 25.47 3.57 12.57
C SER A 13 24.04 3.80 13.06
N ASP A 14 23.48 4.98 12.86
CA ASP A 14 22.10 5.34 13.23
C ASP A 14 21.10 5.18 12.06
N SER A 15 21.59 4.98 10.83
CA SER A 15 20.79 5.06 9.59
C SER A 15 20.05 3.80 9.20
N GLU A 16 20.00 2.76 10.04
CA GLU A 16 18.87 1.84 10.01
C GLU A 16 17.62 2.58 10.50
N HIS A 17 17.16 3.53 9.68
CA HIS A 17 15.98 4.31 9.96
C HIS A 17 14.81 3.34 10.11
N ASN A 18 14.15 3.41 11.26
CA ASN A 18 12.98 2.60 11.54
C ASN A 18 11.92 2.86 10.45
N PRO A 19 11.62 1.87 9.58
CA PRO A 19 10.69 2.04 8.46
C PRO A 19 9.30 2.49 8.95
N HIS A 20 8.90 2.08 10.17
CA HIS A 20 7.60 2.46 10.76
C HIS A 20 7.44 3.96 10.97
N ARG A 21 8.52 4.71 11.24
CA ARG A 21 8.41 6.18 11.40
C ARG A 21 8.11 6.87 10.08
N LEU A 22 8.72 6.40 8.99
CA LEU A 22 8.46 6.92 7.66
C LEU A 22 7.04 6.55 7.19
N GLU A 23 6.60 5.33 7.49
CA GLU A 23 5.22 4.87 7.24
C GLU A 23 4.19 5.72 7.98
N ALA A 24 4.36 5.92 9.29
CA ALA A 24 3.44 6.75 10.08
C ALA A 24 3.37 8.20 9.58
N PHE A 25 4.49 8.76 9.12
CA PHE A 25 4.49 10.09 8.50
C PHE A 25 3.74 10.10 7.16
N PHE A 26 3.93 9.07 6.34
CA PHE A 26 3.20 8.90 5.08
C PHE A 26 1.70 8.82 5.32
N ASP A 27 1.27 8.02 6.30
CA ASP A 27 -0.14 7.85 6.67
C ASP A 27 -0.78 9.16 7.13
N ALA A 28 -0.07 9.93 7.97
CA ALA A 28 -0.55 11.22 8.43
C ALA A 28 -0.78 12.19 7.26
N VAL A 29 0.15 12.26 6.30
CA VAL A 29 0.01 13.13 5.13
C VAL A 29 -1.15 12.68 4.22
N TYR A 30 -1.30 11.36 4.00
CA TYR A 30 -2.43 10.84 3.22
C TYR A 30 -3.78 11.08 3.87
N ALA A 31 -3.89 10.93 5.20
CA ALA A 31 -5.11 11.24 5.94
C ALA A 31 -5.50 12.72 5.81
N ILE A 32 -4.52 13.64 5.89
CA ILE A 32 -4.74 15.07 5.67
C ILE A 32 -5.17 15.34 4.22
N ALA A 33 -4.47 14.78 3.23
CA ALA A 33 -4.82 14.98 1.82
C ALA A 33 -6.23 14.47 1.50
N LEU A 34 -6.64 13.31 2.03
CA LEU A 34 -7.99 12.76 1.87
C LEU A 34 -9.07 13.65 2.46
N THR A 35 -8.81 14.28 3.60
CA THR A 35 -9.79 15.18 4.24
C THR A 35 -9.84 16.56 3.57
N ILE A 36 -8.72 17.08 3.06
CA ILE A 36 -8.70 18.35 2.32
C ILE A 36 -9.51 18.28 1.03
N LEU A 37 -9.59 17.11 0.36
CA LEU A 37 -10.37 16.94 -0.86
C LEU A 37 -11.81 17.45 -0.74
N VAL A 38 -12.47 17.22 0.40
CA VAL A 38 -13.87 17.62 0.59
C VAL A 38 -14.03 19.13 0.68
N LEU A 39 -13.00 19.84 1.14
CA LEU A 39 -12.98 21.30 1.24
C LEU A 39 -12.95 21.97 -0.14
N GLY A 40 -12.56 21.20 -1.17
CA GLY A 40 -12.56 21.63 -2.55
C GLY A 40 -13.93 21.62 -3.22
N ILE A 41 -15.00 21.21 -2.52
CA ILE A 41 -16.37 21.22 -3.03
C ILE A 41 -17.03 22.55 -2.64
N SER A 42 -17.56 23.27 -3.62
CA SER A 42 -18.16 24.60 -3.43
C SER A 42 -19.51 24.71 -4.13
N LEU A 43 -20.40 25.53 -3.58
CA LEU A 43 -21.68 25.79 -4.23
C LEU A 43 -21.47 26.60 -5.53
N PRO A 44 -22.27 26.34 -6.58
CA PRO A 44 -22.25 27.15 -7.79
C PRO A 44 -22.58 28.62 -7.51
N GLU A 45 -22.06 29.51 -8.36
CA GLU A 45 -22.44 30.92 -8.35
C GLU A 45 -23.95 31.07 -8.53
N HIS A 46 -24.56 32.07 -7.87
CA HIS A 46 -26.00 32.33 -7.89
C HIS A 46 -26.90 31.20 -7.34
N SER A 47 -26.35 30.30 -6.51
CA SER A 47 -27.10 29.24 -5.82
C SER A 47 -28.39 29.70 -5.13
N GLN A 48 -28.46 30.94 -4.66
CA GLN A 48 -29.65 31.54 -4.04
C GLN A 48 -30.88 31.60 -4.96
N SER A 49 -30.67 31.64 -6.29
CA SER A 49 -31.74 31.69 -7.29
C SER A 49 -32.11 30.32 -7.87
N LEU A 50 -31.40 29.27 -7.47
CA LEU A 50 -31.54 27.92 -8.01
C LEU A 50 -32.32 27.03 -7.05
N THR A 51 -33.08 26.09 -7.62
CA THR A 51 -33.62 24.96 -6.83
C THR A 51 -32.50 24.02 -6.39
N ILE A 52 -32.73 23.29 -5.30
CA ILE A 52 -31.76 22.29 -4.80
C ILE A 52 -31.38 21.27 -5.89
N PHE A 53 -32.34 20.85 -6.72
CA PHE A 53 -32.09 19.93 -7.83
C PHE A 53 -31.15 20.53 -8.89
N GLN A 54 -31.31 21.81 -9.24
CA GLN A 54 -30.41 22.49 -10.17
C GLN A 54 -29.01 22.64 -9.60
N ILE A 55 -28.88 23.00 -8.32
CA ILE A 55 -27.60 23.08 -7.63
C ILE A 55 -26.89 21.72 -7.72
N PHE A 56 -27.58 20.64 -7.37
CA PHE A 56 -26.99 19.29 -7.39
C PHE A 56 -26.52 18.88 -8.78
N ASN A 57 -27.31 19.13 -9.83
CA ASN A 57 -26.92 18.83 -11.21
C ASN A 57 -25.66 19.59 -11.65
N LEU A 58 -25.53 20.86 -11.26
CA LEU A 58 -24.35 21.66 -11.58
C LEU A 58 -23.10 21.20 -10.83
N MET A 59 -23.26 20.58 -9.65
CA MET A 59 -22.16 20.07 -8.84
C MET A 59 -21.66 18.68 -9.28
N ILE A 60 -22.36 17.98 -10.19
CA ILE A 60 -21.98 16.63 -10.64
C ILE A 60 -20.49 16.54 -11.07
N PRO A 61 -19.96 17.45 -11.90
CA PRO A 61 -18.56 17.36 -12.33
C PRO A 61 -17.56 17.54 -11.17
N GLN A 62 -17.88 18.44 -10.24
CA GLN A 62 -17.04 18.70 -9.06
C GLN A 62 -17.06 17.49 -8.11
N LEU A 63 -18.24 16.94 -7.83
CA LEU A 63 -18.42 15.72 -7.04
C LEU A 63 -17.73 14.51 -7.67
N TYR A 64 -17.77 14.40 -9.00
CA TYR A 64 -17.09 13.34 -9.74
C TYR A 64 -15.58 13.41 -9.57
N HIS A 65 -14.96 14.57 -9.80
CA HIS A 65 -13.50 14.73 -9.67
C HIS A 65 -13.03 14.59 -8.21
N PHE A 66 -13.83 15.07 -7.26
CA PHE A 66 -13.62 14.81 -5.83
C PHE A 66 -13.61 13.31 -5.53
N ALA A 67 -14.67 12.58 -5.92
CA ALA A 67 -14.79 11.15 -5.64
C ALA A 67 -13.65 10.37 -6.32
N LEU A 68 -13.33 10.72 -7.55
CA LEU A 68 -12.25 10.12 -8.32
C LEU A 68 -10.90 10.30 -7.60
N ALA A 69 -10.57 11.52 -7.18
CA ALA A 69 -9.35 11.80 -6.44
C ALA A 69 -9.32 11.06 -5.09
N PHE A 70 -10.44 11.04 -4.35
CA PHE A 70 -10.54 10.37 -3.06
C PHE A 70 -10.28 8.86 -3.17
N PHE A 71 -10.99 8.17 -4.07
CA PHE A 71 -10.85 6.72 -4.22
C PHE A 71 -9.49 6.33 -4.81
N ILE A 72 -8.93 7.12 -5.74
CA ILE A 72 -7.59 6.85 -6.25
C ILE A 72 -6.53 7.06 -5.17
N LEU A 73 -6.63 8.13 -4.39
CA LEU A 73 -5.68 8.40 -3.31
C LEU A 73 -5.76 7.33 -2.22
N ALA A 74 -6.96 6.90 -1.84
CA ALA A 74 -7.16 5.76 -0.94
C ALA A 74 -6.58 4.46 -1.52
N ALA A 75 -6.74 4.21 -2.82
CA ALA A 75 -6.15 3.05 -3.47
C ALA A 75 -4.62 3.09 -3.49
N PHE A 76 -4.01 4.26 -3.68
CA PHE A 76 -2.57 4.46 -3.54
C PHE A 76 -2.10 4.23 -2.10
N TRP A 77 -2.86 4.69 -1.10
CA TRP A 77 -2.55 4.43 0.30
C TRP A 77 -2.57 2.92 0.61
N ILE A 78 -3.61 2.20 0.17
CA ILE A 78 -3.69 0.73 0.31
C ILE A 78 -2.50 0.06 -0.39
N ALA A 79 -2.17 0.51 -1.61
CA ALA A 79 -1.03 -0.04 -2.34
C ALA A 79 0.29 0.21 -1.58
N HIS A 80 0.47 1.40 -1.01
CA HIS A 80 1.62 1.76 -0.18
C HIS A 80 1.75 0.79 0.99
N HIS A 81 0.74 0.72 1.84
CA HIS A 81 0.76 -0.14 3.02
C HIS A 81 1.08 -1.61 2.65
N ARG A 82 0.47 -2.13 1.58
CA ARG A 82 0.72 -3.50 1.12
C ARG A 82 2.15 -3.75 0.66
N PHE A 83 2.77 -2.83 -0.08
CA PHE A 83 4.16 -3.05 -0.49
C PHE A 83 5.15 -2.71 0.64
N PHE A 84 4.78 -1.81 1.55
CA PHE A 84 5.63 -1.39 2.67
C PHE A 84 5.89 -2.54 3.65
N ILE A 85 4.99 -3.52 3.75
CA ILE A 85 5.21 -4.80 4.44
C ILE A 85 6.48 -5.51 3.95
N PHE A 86 6.85 -5.36 2.69
CA PHE A 86 8.07 -5.97 2.14
C PHE A 86 9.34 -5.18 2.47
N ILE A 87 9.25 -3.95 2.97
CA ILE A 87 10.40 -3.06 3.22
C ILE A 87 11.04 -3.39 4.57
N LYS A 88 12.27 -3.89 4.54
CA LYS A 88 13.04 -4.26 5.74
C LYS A 88 13.83 -3.08 6.33
N LYS A 89 14.36 -2.22 5.46
CA LYS A 89 15.21 -1.07 5.83
C LYS A 89 14.92 0.08 4.89
N VAL A 90 15.13 1.31 5.36
CA VAL A 90 15.04 2.52 4.52
C VAL A 90 16.38 3.24 4.51
N ASN A 91 16.70 3.89 3.39
CA ASN A 91 17.92 4.67 3.23
C ASN A 91 17.58 6.14 2.85
N PRO A 92 18.54 7.08 2.96
CA PRO A 92 18.26 8.50 2.70
C PRO A 92 17.75 8.81 1.30
N MET A 93 18.08 8.00 0.30
CA MET A 93 17.57 8.19 -1.06
C MET A 93 16.12 7.71 -1.20
N PHE A 94 15.75 6.58 -0.58
CA PHE A 94 14.34 6.14 -0.50
C PHE A 94 13.48 7.21 0.17
N ILE A 95 13.96 7.76 1.31
CA ILE A 95 13.29 8.86 2.01
C ILE A 95 13.04 10.05 1.09
N ARG A 96 14.05 10.49 0.32
CA ARG A 96 13.89 11.59 -0.66
C ARG A 96 12.82 11.29 -1.71
N ILE A 97 12.79 10.07 -2.25
CA ILE A 97 11.75 9.66 -3.20
C ILE A 97 10.37 9.70 -2.51
N THR A 98 10.26 9.24 -1.27
CA THR A 98 9.02 9.32 -0.47
C THR A 98 8.55 10.77 -0.31
N PHE A 99 9.43 11.70 0.03
CA PHE A 99 9.07 13.12 0.17
C PHE A 99 8.60 13.75 -1.16
N VAL A 100 9.21 13.39 -2.29
CA VAL A 100 8.73 13.83 -3.61
C VAL A 100 7.33 13.28 -3.90
N THR A 101 7.08 12.00 -3.59
CA THR A 101 5.74 11.40 -3.70
C THR A 101 4.73 12.13 -2.83
N LEU A 102 5.05 12.42 -1.57
CA LEU A 102 4.18 13.15 -0.65
C LEU A 102 3.89 14.57 -1.14
N PHE A 103 4.88 15.26 -1.69
CA PHE A 103 4.68 16.57 -2.30
C PHE A 103 3.66 16.52 -3.45
N ILE A 104 3.78 15.55 -4.36
CA ILE A 104 2.84 15.36 -5.46
C ILE A 104 1.43 14.99 -4.93
N THR A 105 1.35 14.15 -3.90
CA THR A 105 0.10 13.84 -3.20
C THR A 105 -0.58 15.09 -2.63
N CYS A 106 0.17 16.00 -2.00
CA CYS A 106 -0.38 17.24 -1.45
C CYS A 106 -0.93 18.21 -2.52
N LEU A 107 -0.48 18.10 -3.77
CA LEU A 107 -1.01 18.87 -4.89
C LEU A 107 -2.32 18.29 -5.44
N LEU A 108 -2.62 17.02 -5.15
CA LEU A 108 -3.77 16.33 -5.71
C LEU A 108 -5.10 17.06 -5.41
N PRO A 109 -5.39 17.51 -4.17
CA PRO A 109 -6.64 18.20 -3.87
C PRO A 109 -6.85 19.47 -4.70
N PHE A 110 -5.80 20.27 -4.85
CA PHE A 110 -5.84 21.46 -5.70
C PHE A 110 -6.15 21.09 -7.16
N THR A 111 -5.42 20.13 -7.72
CA THR A 111 -5.63 19.75 -9.13
C THR A 111 -7.00 19.12 -9.37
N SER A 112 -7.55 18.35 -8.42
CA SER A 112 -8.89 17.77 -8.55
C SER A 112 -9.99 18.82 -8.48
N THR A 113 -9.85 19.83 -7.61
CA THR A 113 -10.80 20.96 -7.56
C THR A 113 -10.76 21.76 -8.85
N LEU A 114 -9.55 22.06 -9.35
CA LEU A 114 -9.37 22.74 -10.63
C LEU A 114 -10.11 22.01 -11.77
N ALA A 115 -9.92 20.69 -11.86
CA ALA A 115 -10.60 19.84 -12.86
C ALA A 115 -12.12 19.76 -12.66
N GLY A 116 -12.61 19.81 -11.42
CA GLY A 116 -14.03 19.86 -11.12
C GLY A 116 -14.68 21.18 -11.58
N ASP A 117 -14.08 22.30 -11.20
CA ASP A 117 -14.59 23.64 -11.46
C ASP A 117 -14.53 23.99 -12.96
N TYR A 118 -13.45 23.57 -13.63
CA TYR A 118 -13.21 23.83 -15.05
C TYR A 118 -13.24 22.54 -15.89
N HIS A 119 -14.20 21.65 -15.62
CA HIS A 119 -14.33 20.33 -16.28
C HIS A 119 -14.52 20.39 -17.81
N THR A 120 -14.91 21.54 -18.37
CA THR A 120 -15.02 21.76 -19.81
C THR A 120 -13.71 22.24 -20.45
N ASP A 121 -12.78 22.75 -19.65
CA ASP A 121 -11.45 23.14 -20.13
C ASP A 121 -10.50 21.92 -20.11
N PRO A 122 -9.99 21.49 -21.27
CA PRO A 122 -9.09 20.35 -21.34
C PRO A 122 -7.80 20.58 -20.56
N THR A 123 -7.32 21.82 -20.46
CA THR A 123 -6.06 22.13 -19.75
C THR A 123 -6.17 21.81 -18.27
N SER A 124 -7.23 22.28 -17.63
CA SER A 124 -7.56 21.98 -16.23
C SER A 124 -7.57 20.48 -15.94
N VAL A 125 -8.30 19.73 -16.77
CA VAL A 125 -8.45 18.29 -16.62
C VAL A 125 -7.13 17.54 -16.85
N VAL A 126 -6.32 17.98 -17.81
CA VAL A 126 -4.96 17.45 -18.06
C VAL A 126 -4.03 17.69 -16.87
N PHE A 127 -4.12 18.83 -16.16
CA PHE A 127 -3.33 19.06 -14.95
C PHE A 127 -3.60 18.01 -13.86
N PHE A 128 -4.88 17.70 -13.63
CA PHE A 128 -5.26 16.66 -12.68
C PHE A 128 -4.76 15.27 -13.09
N TYR A 129 -4.94 14.87 -14.35
CA TYR A 129 -4.47 13.56 -14.81
C TYR A 129 -2.95 13.48 -14.85
N SER A 130 -2.24 14.58 -15.11
CA SER A 130 -0.78 14.64 -15.04
C SER A 130 -0.30 14.43 -13.61
N ASN A 131 -0.99 15.00 -12.62
CA ASN A 131 -0.69 14.76 -11.21
C ASN A 131 -0.85 13.28 -10.85
N LEU A 132 -1.94 12.62 -11.29
CA LEU A 132 -2.16 11.18 -11.13
C LEU A 132 -1.11 10.32 -11.85
N LEU A 133 -0.73 10.70 -13.07
CA LEU A 133 0.31 10.02 -13.85
C LEU A 133 1.66 10.07 -13.12
N ILE A 134 2.09 11.26 -12.71
CA ILE A 134 3.34 11.46 -11.97
C ILE A 134 3.31 10.69 -10.66
N LEU A 135 2.20 10.73 -9.92
CA LEU A 135 2.05 9.99 -8.67
C LEU A 135 2.19 8.48 -8.88
N GLY A 136 1.51 7.92 -9.88
CA GLY A 136 1.63 6.50 -10.23
C GLY A 136 3.05 6.09 -10.63
N LEU A 137 3.74 6.93 -11.42
CA LEU A 137 5.13 6.69 -11.80
C LEU A 137 6.09 6.77 -10.60
N LEU A 138 5.86 7.68 -9.65
CA LEU A 138 6.68 7.77 -8.43
C LEU A 138 6.52 6.53 -7.55
N PHE A 139 5.32 5.97 -7.43
CA PHE A 139 5.11 4.69 -6.74
C PHE A 139 5.87 3.54 -7.42
N LEU A 140 5.87 3.49 -8.76
CA LEU A 140 6.67 2.52 -9.51
C LEU A 140 8.17 2.72 -9.25
N VAL A 141 8.65 3.96 -9.27
CA VAL A 141 10.05 4.30 -8.96
C VAL A 141 10.43 3.86 -7.54
N GLN A 142 9.56 4.09 -6.55
CA GLN A 142 9.79 3.63 -5.17
C GLN A 142 9.96 2.10 -5.11
N TRP A 143 9.05 1.35 -5.74
CA TRP A 143 9.12 -0.11 -5.76
C TRP A 143 10.40 -0.63 -6.45
N LEU A 144 10.70 -0.14 -7.65
CA LEU A 144 11.89 -0.54 -8.41
C LEU A 144 13.18 -0.17 -7.69
N TYR A 145 13.23 1.01 -7.08
CA TYR A 145 14.37 1.45 -6.29
C TYR A 145 14.56 0.58 -5.05
N ALA A 146 13.48 0.28 -4.32
CA ALA A 146 13.54 -0.57 -3.12
C ALA A 146 14.07 -1.97 -3.45
N LYS A 147 13.60 -2.59 -4.54
CA LYS A 147 14.11 -3.88 -5.03
C LYS A 147 15.60 -3.78 -5.41
N LYS A 148 15.98 -2.78 -6.20
CA LYS A 148 17.36 -2.60 -6.69
C LYS A 148 18.35 -2.32 -5.55
N ALA A 149 17.95 -1.55 -4.55
CA ALA A 149 18.79 -1.18 -3.42
C ALA A 149 18.80 -2.23 -2.29
N GLY A 150 18.15 -3.38 -2.47
CA GLY A 150 18.09 -4.45 -1.46
C GLY A 150 17.37 -4.04 -0.17
N LEU A 151 16.41 -3.12 -0.29
CA LEU A 151 15.62 -2.62 0.85
C LEU A 151 14.44 -3.53 1.18
N THR A 152 14.04 -4.41 0.26
CA THR A 152 12.94 -5.35 0.42
C THR A 152 13.40 -6.70 0.96
N ILE A 153 12.50 -7.46 1.57
CA ILE A 153 12.66 -8.90 1.70
C ILE A 153 12.73 -9.57 0.32
N HIS A 154 13.12 -10.84 0.27
CA HIS A 154 13.10 -11.59 -0.98
C HIS A 154 11.65 -11.73 -1.47
N VAL A 155 11.34 -11.09 -2.60
CA VAL A 155 10.03 -11.16 -3.25
C VAL A 155 10.20 -11.94 -4.55
N PRO A 156 9.47 -13.06 -4.75
CA PRO A 156 9.49 -13.82 -5.99
C PRO A 156 9.19 -12.94 -7.21
N ASP A 157 9.81 -13.24 -8.35
CA ASP A 157 9.68 -12.39 -9.54
C ASP A 157 8.25 -12.31 -10.07
N ASP A 158 7.46 -13.37 -9.93
CA ASP A 158 6.03 -13.38 -10.30
C ASP A 158 5.22 -12.37 -9.49
N MET A 159 5.46 -12.33 -8.17
CA MET A 159 4.82 -11.36 -7.27
C MET A 159 5.30 -9.93 -7.56
N SER A 160 6.60 -9.75 -7.86
CA SER A 160 7.16 -8.47 -8.25
C SER A 160 6.52 -7.93 -9.53
N ARG A 161 6.31 -8.80 -10.53
CA ARG A 161 5.64 -8.46 -11.79
C ARG A 161 4.17 -8.09 -11.55
N TYR A 162 3.46 -8.82 -10.71
CA TYR A 162 2.09 -8.49 -10.32
C TYR A 162 1.99 -7.10 -9.69
N ILE A 163 2.90 -6.77 -8.76
CA ILE A 163 2.95 -5.44 -8.13
C ILE A 163 3.19 -4.36 -9.18
N ILE A 164 4.14 -4.55 -10.09
CA ILE A 164 4.44 -3.58 -11.16
C ILE A 164 3.22 -3.35 -12.07
N VAL A 165 2.55 -4.41 -12.53
CA VAL A 165 1.34 -4.30 -13.37
C VAL A 165 0.22 -3.56 -12.63
N LYS A 166 0.02 -3.87 -11.35
CA LYS A 166 -0.97 -3.20 -10.50
C LYS A 166 -0.67 -1.71 -10.31
N LEU A 167 0.60 -1.35 -10.12
CA LEU A 167 1.05 0.05 -9.99
C LEU A 167 0.94 0.82 -11.31
N LEU A 168 1.14 0.16 -12.46
CA LEU A 168 1.05 0.78 -13.78
C LEU A 168 -0.38 1.07 -14.25
N PHE A 169 -1.39 0.45 -13.62
CA PHE A 169 -2.77 0.56 -14.07
C PHE A 169 -3.30 2.01 -14.08
N VAL A 170 -3.12 2.74 -12.97
CA VAL A 170 -3.52 4.15 -12.85
C VAL A 170 -2.76 5.07 -13.82
N PRO A 171 -1.41 5.04 -13.91
CA PRO A 171 -0.69 5.92 -14.83
C PRO A 171 -0.98 5.60 -16.30
N ILE A 172 -1.23 4.34 -16.68
CA ILE A 172 -1.65 4.01 -18.05
C ILE A 172 -3.00 4.65 -18.37
N ILE A 173 -4.00 4.52 -17.48
CA ILE A 173 -5.31 5.15 -17.66
C ILE A 173 -5.17 6.67 -17.71
N ALA A 174 -4.37 7.25 -16.82
CA ALA A 174 -4.13 8.70 -16.80
C ALA A 174 -3.48 9.18 -18.10
N GLY A 175 -2.50 8.44 -18.64
CA GLY A 175 -1.87 8.76 -19.94
C GLY A 175 -2.87 8.71 -21.10
N ILE A 176 -3.73 7.68 -21.14
CA ILE A 176 -4.80 7.57 -22.14
C ILE A 176 -5.79 8.74 -21.98
N ALA A 177 -6.22 9.02 -20.76
CA ALA A 177 -7.14 10.12 -20.46
C ALA A 177 -6.55 11.46 -20.91
N ILE A 178 -5.28 11.76 -20.64
CA ILE A 178 -4.62 13.00 -21.12
C ILE A 178 -4.74 13.14 -22.65
N ILE A 179 -4.52 12.06 -23.40
CA ILE A 179 -4.66 12.09 -24.87
C ILE A 179 -6.12 12.34 -25.28
N VAL A 180 -7.07 11.65 -24.64
CA VAL A 180 -8.51 11.76 -24.93
C VAL A 180 -9.06 13.14 -24.53
N ALA A 181 -8.50 13.79 -23.51
CA ALA A 181 -8.95 15.09 -23.01
C ALA A 181 -8.89 16.18 -24.07
N PHE A 182 -7.93 16.13 -25.00
CA PHE A 182 -7.83 17.06 -26.12
C PHE A 182 -8.98 16.93 -27.15
N TYR A 183 -9.68 15.79 -27.16
CA TYR A 183 -10.84 15.55 -28.02
C TYR A 183 -12.16 15.77 -27.28
N SER A 184 -12.26 15.27 -26.05
CA SER A 184 -13.45 15.42 -25.20
C SER A 184 -13.10 15.19 -23.73
N THR A 185 -13.32 16.20 -22.89
CA THR A 185 -13.10 16.11 -21.44
C THR A 185 -14.04 15.09 -20.78
N VAL A 186 -15.26 14.93 -21.31
CA VAL A 186 -16.25 13.95 -20.83
C VAL A 186 -15.77 12.53 -21.11
N LEU A 187 -15.37 12.22 -22.35
CA LEU A 187 -14.84 10.89 -22.68
C LEU A 187 -13.59 10.56 -21.86
N SER A 188 -12.74 11.56 -21.65
CA SER A 188 -11.54 11.41 -20.86
C SER A 188 -11.84 11.07 -19.39
N SER A 189 -12.82 11.74 -18.79
CA SER A 189 -13.30 11.40 -17.45
C SER A 189 -13.80 9.95 -17.41
N LEU A 190 -14.60 9.53 -18.39
CA LEU A 190 -15.12 8.17 -18.47
C LEU A 190 -14.03 7.08 -18.54
N CYS A 191 -12.82 7.38 -19.03
CA CYS A 191 -11.70 6.43 -19.01
C CYS A 191 -11.39 5.91 -17.59
N PHE A 192 -11.62 6.73 -16.55
CA PHE A 192 -11.36 6.31 -15.18
C PHE A 192 -12.39 5.32 -14.63
N LEU A 193 -13.55 5.14 -15.27
CA LEU A 193 -14.49 4.06 -14.92
C LEU A 193 -13.87 2.66 -15.14
N LEU A 194 -12.86 2.55 -16.00
CA LEU A 194 -12.10 1.31 -16.20
C LEU A 194 -11.37 0.86 -14.93
N ILE A 195 -11.17 1.75 -13.95
CA ILE A 195 -10.62 1.39 -12.63
C ILE A 195 -11.52 0.39 -11.91
N VAL A 196 -12.84 0.45 -12.09
CA VAL A 196 -13.77 -0.55 -11.52
C VAL A 196 -13.54 -1.93 -12.15
N LEU A 197 -13.22 -1.97 -13.44
CA LEU A 197 -12.94 -3.21 -14.18
C LEU A 197 -11.55 -3.81 -13.87
N LYS A 198 -10.67 -3.04 -13.21
CA LYS A 198 -9.31 -3.49 -12.82
C LYS A 198 -9.31 -4.83 -12.11
N ASN A 199 -10.26 -5.05 -11.19
CA ASN A 199 -10.30 -6.27 -10.39
C ASN A 199 -10.56 -7.51 -11.26
N ILE A 200 -11.34 -7.38 -12.33
CA ILE A 200 -11.59 -8.46 -13.30
C ILE A 200 -10.33 -8.70 -14.15
N PHE A 201 -9.70 -7.62 -14.63
CA PHE A 201 -8.49 -7.70 -15.47
C PHE A 201 -7.25 -8.23 -14.72
N MET A 202 -7.17 -8.07 -13.40
CA MET A 202 -6.04 -8.56 -12.60
C MET A 202 -6.10 -10.05 -12.24
N LEU A 203 -7.24 -10.72 -12.39
CA LEU A 203 -7.40 -12.15 -12.10
C LEU A 203 -6.33 -13.05 -12.76
N PRO A 204 -5.93 -12.85 -14.04
CA PRO A 204 -4.92 -13.68 -14.69
C PRO A 204 -3.49 -13.47 -14.18
N PHE A 205 -3.24 -12.33 -13.52
CA PHE A 205 -1.92 -11.97 -13.00
C PHE A 205 -1.77 -12.30 -11.52
N LEU A 206 -2.82 -12.82 -10.87
CA LEU A 206 -2.71 -13.35 -9.52
C LEU A 206 -1.62 -14.43 -9.52
N PRO A 207 -0.65 -14.36 -8.60
CA PRO A 207 0.28 -15.46 -8.43
C PRO A 207 -0.54 -16.72 -8.21
N LYS A 208 -0.29 -17.76 -9.02
CA LYS A 208 -0.91 -19.07 -8.81
C LYS A 208 -0.64 -19.45 -7.36
N GLU A 209 -1.67 -19.94 -6.66
CA GLU A 209 -1.45 -20.62 -5.39
C GLU A 209 -0.37 -21.66 -5.63
N THR A 210 0.82 -21.41 -5.08
CA THR A 210 1.75 -22.48 -4.84
C THR A 210 1.02 -23.36 -3.84
N GLU A 211 0.48 -24.49 -4.32
CA GLU A 211 0.24 -25.63 -3.44
C GLU A 211 1.51 -25.72 -2.58
N ILE A 212 1.34 -25.48 -1.29
CA ILE A 212 2.37 -25.84 -0.34
C ILE A 212 2.38 -27.38 -0.43
N THR A 213 3.13 -27.93 -1.38
CA THR A 213 3.63 -29.31 -1.31
C THR A 213 4.75 -29.31 -0.27
N GLY A 214 4.41 -28.86 0.92
CA GLY A 214 5.11 -29.11 2.16
C GLY A 214 4.03 -29.75 3.01
N ASN A 215 4.33 -30.95 3.53
CA ASN A 215 3.48 -31.75 4.40
C ASN A 215 2.43 -30.90 5.12
N SER A 216 1.16 -31.32 5.04
CA SER A 216 0.11 -30.80 5.92
C SER A 216 0.66 -30.65 7.34
N PRO A 217 0.26 -29.62 8.12
CA PRO A 217 0.65 -29.49 9.52
C PRO A 217 0.32 -30.73 10.37
N GLU A 218 -0.52 -31.63 9.85
CA GLU A 218 -0.85 -32.94 10.43
C GLU A 218 0.26 -34.00 10.30
N ASP A 219 1.31 -33.77 9.51
CA ASP A 219 2.36 -34.78 9.22
C ASP A 219 3.75 -34.40 9.79
N ILE A 220 3.78 -33.46 10.74
CA ILE A 220 5.00 -33.18 11.53
C ILE A 220 5.00 -34.14 12.72
N SER A 221 5.82 -35.19 12.67
CA SER A 221 5.97 -36.11 13.81
C SER A 221 6.58 -35.40 15.02
N GLU A 222 6.21 -35.81 16.24
CA GLU A 222 6.80 -35.31 17.49
C GLU A 222 8.34 -35.39 17.51
N ASP A 223 8.90 -36.37 16.79
CA ASP A 223 10.33 -36.56 16.59
C ASP A 223 10.98 -35.42 15.77
N GLU A 224 10.28 -34.81 14.81
CA GLU A 224 10.85 -33.75 13.97
C GLU A 224 10.86 -32.39 14.69
N ILE A 225 9.87 -32.15 15.55
CA ILE A 225 9.78 -30.94 16.40
C ILE A 225 10.84 -30.97 17.51
N SER A 226 11.03 -32.12 18.15
CA SER A 226 12.06 -32.33 19.18
C SER A 226 13.47 -32.14 18.61
N ILE A 227 13.77 -32.68 17.41
CA ILE A 227 15.06 -32.47 16.71
C ILE A 227 15.34 -30.99 16.40
N ARG A 228 14.30 -30.20 16.10
CA ARG A 228 14.44 -28.77 15.76
C ARG A 228 14.59 -27.89 16.99
N LEU A 229 13.89 -28.21 18.08
CA LEU A 229 14.00 -27.53 19.37
C LEU A 229 15.35 -27.80 20.07
N GLU A 230 15.95 -28.97 19.84
CA GLU A 230 17.27 -29.32 20.38
C GLU A 230 18.42 -28.60 19.67
N LYS A 231 18.20 -28.12 18.43
CA LYS A 231 19.19 -27.38 17.63
C LYS A 231 19.37 -25.92 18.03
N ASP A 232 18.46 -25.33 18.80
CA ASP A 232 18.56 -23.94 19.29
C ASP A 232 18.87 -23.92 20.80
N PRO A 233 20.16 -23.79 21.19
CA PRO A 233 20.58 -23.89 22.59
C PRO A 233 19.99 -22.78 23.47
N GLY A 234 19.70 -21.60 22.91
CA GLY A 234 19.10 -20.49 23.66
C GLY A 234 17.63 -20.74 24.01
N LEU A 235 16.88 -21.28 23.06
CA LEU A 235 15.47 -21.62 23.28
C LEU A 235 15.32 -22.82 24.23
N SER A 236 16.20 -23.81 24.13
CA SER A 236 16.22 -24.95 25.05
C SER A 236 16.51 -24.52 26.49
N GLN A 237 17.42 -23.56 26.70
CA GLN A 237 17.73 -23.05 28.03
C GLN A 237 16.54 -22.28 28.63
N LEU A 238 15.91 -21.39 27.85
CA LEU A 238 14.73 -20.65 28.29
C LEU A 238 13.54 -21.57 28.59
N LEU A 239 13.30 -22.59 27.76
CA LEU A 239 12.23 -23.55 28.00
C LEU A 239 12.46 -24.36 29.29
N THR A 240 13.71 -24.66 29.61
CA THR A 240 14.07 -25.40 30.82
C THR A 240 13.88 -24.52 32.07
N GLU A 241 14.29 -23.26 32.00
CA GLU A 241 14.12 -22.26 33.07
C GLU A 241 12.64 -22.01 33.36
N VAL A 242 11.83 -21.76 32.32
CA VAL A 242 10.39 -21.53 32.44
C VAL A 242 9.65 -22.80 32.88
N SER A 243 10.06 -24.00 32.43
CA SER A 243 9.46 -25.25 32.91
C SER A 243 9.70 -25.48 34.40
N HIS A 244 10.89 -25.10 34.89
CA HIS A 244 11.22 -25.25 36.29
C HIS A 244 10.46 -24.24 37.16
N GLU A 245 10.31 -23.00 36.69
CA GLU A 245 9.56 -21.95 37.39
C GLU A 245 8.05 -22.25 37.46
N MET A 246 7.52 -22.92 36.44
CA MET A 246 6.09 -23.28 36.35
C MET A 246 5.75 -24.65 36.94
N ASP A 247 6.72 -25.39 37.49
CA ASP A 247 6.60 -26.75 38.02
C ASP A 247 5.88 -27.72 37.06
N LEU A 248 6.19 -27.59 35.76
CA LEU A 248 5.63 -28.40 34.67
C LEU A 248 6.75 -29.17 33.98
N THR A 249 6.43 -30.35 33.45
CA THR A 249 7.38 -31.04 32.58
C THR A 249 7.58 -30.25 31.28
N ARG A 250 8.78 -30.32 30.68
CA ARG A 250 9.09 -29.64 29.41
C ARG A 250 8.10 -30.01 28.31
N GLU A 251 7.66 -31.26 28.29
CA GLU A 251 6.68 -31.81 27.35
C GLU A 251 5.29 -31.20 27.59
N ASP A 252 4.83 -31.11 28.85
CA ASP A 252 3.55 -30.48 29.19
C ASP A 252 3.52 -28.98 28.86
N LEU A 253 4.66 -28.30 29.05
CA LEU A 253 4.78 -26.88 28.77
C LEU A 253 4.76 -26.61 27.26
N LEU A 254 5.45 -27.44 26.48
CA LEU A 254 5.37 -27.41 25.01
C LEU A 254 3.97 -27.73 24.53
N LEU A 255 3.30 -28.74 25.08
CA LEU A 255 1.92 -29.08 24.75
C LEU A 255 0.95 -27.94 25.05
N LYS A 256 1.10 -27.26 26.20
CA LYS A 256 0.28 -26.07 26.54
C LYS A 256 0.53 -24.89 25.63
N ILE A 257 1.78 -24.61 25.27
CA ILE A 257 2.12 -23.54 24.31
C ILE A 257 1.56 -23.88 22.93
N LEU A 258 1.71 -25.12 22.47
CA LEU A 258 1.20 -25.58 21.19
C LEU A 258 -0.33 -25.61 21.14
N GLN A 259 -1.01 -26.05 22.21
CA GLN A 259 -2.46 -25.97 22.33
C GLN A 259 -2.93 -24.53 22.32
N ARG A 260 -2.31 -23.66 23.11
CA ARG A 260 -2.68 -22.25 23.15
C ARG A 260 -2.41 -21.55 21.83
N TRP A 261 -1.30 -21.85 21.18
CA TRP A 261 -1.00 -21.35 19.85
C TRP A 261 -2.03 -21.86 18.83
N LYS A 262 -2.41 -23.14 18.88
CA LYS A 262 -3.46 -23.73 18.04
C LYS A 262 -4.82 -23.06 18.27
N ASP A 263 -5.19 -22.81 19.53
CA ASP A 263 -6.44 -22.12 19.88
C ASP A 263 -6.41 -20.64 19.46
N GLU A 264 -5.25 -19.97 19.55
CA GLU A 264 -5.07 -18.58 19.08
C GLU A 264 -4.91 -18.50 17.54
N THR A 265 -4.57 -19.60 16.87
CA THR A 265 -4.43 -19.71 15.40
C THR A 265 -5.55 -20.50 14.72
N GLU A 266 -6.64 -20.84 15.41
CA GLU A 266 -7.98 -20.95 14.81
C GLU A 266 -8.43 -19.55 14.33
N VAL A 267 -7.64 -19.00 13.39
CA VAL A 267 -8.12 -18.15 12.31
C VAL A 267 -9.39 -18.81 11.81
N ASN A 268 -10.47 -18.07 11.78
CA ASN A 268 -11.78 -18.51 11.31
C ASN A 268 -11.66 -18.99 9.85
N VAL A 269 -11.28 -20.25 9.66
CA VAL A 269 -11.16 -20.90 8.37
C VAL A 269 -12.59 -21.25 7.98
N GLY A 270 -13.25 -20.33 7.27
CA GLY A 270 -14.48 -20.65 6.57
C GLY A 270 -14.28 -21.94 5.76
N GLU A 271 -15.37 -22.70 5.59
CA GLU A 271 -15.52 -24.14 5.28
C GLU A 271 -14.62 -24.84 4.22
N LYS A 272 -13.55 -24.24 3.70
CA LYS A 272 -12.63 -24.84 2.72
C LYS A 272 -11.18 -24.35 2.81
N GLY A 273 -10.56 -24.25 3.99
CA GLY A 273 -9.10 -24.13 4.06
C GLY A 273 -8.49 -22.96 3.27
N LYS A 274 -9.28 -21.92 2.97
CA LYS A 274 -8.85 -20.78 2.17
C LYS A 274 -8.39 -19.71 3.14
N LEU A 275 -7.09 -19.48 3.20
CA LEU A 275 -6.55 -18.28 3.81
C LEU A 275 -7.11 -17.09 3.05
N CYS A 276 -8.05 -16.38 3.69
CA CYS A 276 -8.54 -15.11 3.20
C CYS A 276 -7.35 -14.18 2.94
N GLN A 277 -7.30 -13.70 1.70
CA GLN A 277 -6.44 -12.60 1.28
C GLN A 277 -6.73 -11.37 2.14
N LEU A 278 -5.67 -10.76 2.69
CA LEU A 278 -5.65 -9.37 3.16
C LEU A 278 -4.85 -8.52 2.16
#